data_AF-A0A7J3RX03-F1
#
_entry.id   AF-A0A7J3RX03-F1
#
_cell.length_a   1.000
_cell.length_b   1.000
_cell.length_c   1.000
_cell.angle_alpha   90.00
_cell.angle_beta   90.00
_cell.angle_gamma   90.00
#
_symmetry.space_group_name_H-M   'P 1'
#
loop_
_entity.id
_entity.type
_entity.pdbx_description
1 polymer ?
#
loop_
_entity_poly.entity_id
_entity_poly.type
_entity_poly.pdbx_seq_one_letter_code
_entity_poly.pdbx_strand_id
1 'polypeptide(L)'
;MQARGSFLTAPPYGLFGLLLSDSEIRRRLSAGSLKIEPFSDDCITPNGIDFRVGGEALFILPGPKYKTEKVAFEDRLELPADSVVLLLTLEEVKMPPDLVAHVNIRSTFARMGFTVPGTVVDAGYRGRLTLQVRSPPYPSALKKGERFWHLLFHEVNAVTRPYGGRYQGSVGIEEGC
;
A
#
# COMPACT_ATOMS: atom_id res chain seq x y z
N MET A 1 42.74 6.72 -17.63
CA MET A 1 42.27 6.19 -18.92
C MET A 1 41.03 5.35 -18.63
N GLN A 2 39.85 5.96 -18.76
CA GLN A 2 38.57 5.41 -18.31
C GLN A 2 37.65 5.14 -19.52
N ALA A 3 36.76 4.19 -19.30
CA ALA A 3 35.51 3.91 -20.01
C ALA A 3 35.59 3.14 -21.34
N ARG A 4 35.13 1.88 -21.29
CA ARG A 4 34.12 1.32 -22.21
C ARG A 4 33.29 0.26 -21.48
N GLY A 5 32.22 0.69 -20.83
CA GLY A 5 31.08 -0.16 -20.46
C GLY A 5 29.99 0.03 -21.52
N SER A 6 29.65 -1.04 -22.22
CA SER A 6 28.69 -1.08 -23.32
C SER A 6 27.31 -0.61 -22.92
N PHE A 7 26.80 0.39 -23.63
CA PHE A 7 25.38 0.75 -23.63
C PHE A 7 24.58 -0.42 -24.23
N LEU A 8 23.75 -1.06 -23.41
CA LEU A 8 22.68 -1.92 -23.87
C LEU A 8 21.70 -1.05 -24.67
N THR A 9 21.68 -1.21 -25.99
CA THR A 9 20.67 -0.62 -26.86
C THR A 9 19.33 -1.31 -26.58
N ALA A 10 18.36 -0.55 -26.06
CA ALA A 10 17.01 -1.04 -25.76
C ALA A 10 16.32 -1.58 -27.03
N PRO A 11 15.52 -2.66 -26.92
CA PRO A 11 14.82 -3.23 -28.07
C PRO A 11 13.71 -2.31 -28.61
N PRO A 12 13.35 -2.44 -29.91
CA PRO A 12 12.43 -1.55 -30.63
C PRO A 12 10.95 -1.70 -30.23
N TYR A 13 10.63 -2.63 -29.33
CA TYR A 13 9.38 -2.67 -28.57
C TYR A 13 9.80 -2.44 -27.12
N GLY A 14 9.54 -1.23 -26.61
CA GLY A 14 10.09 -0.75 -25.35
C GLY A 14 9.99 -1.79 -24.25
N LEU A 15 11.06 -1.96 -23.48
CA LEU A 15 11.03 -2.66 -22.20
C LEU A 15 9.91 -2.00 -21.37
N PHE A 16 8.69 -2.55 -21.40
CA PHE A 16 7.68 -2.18 -20.44
C PHE A 16 8.27 -2.56 -19.10
N GLY A 17 8.52 -1.56 -18.25
CA GLY A 17 8.92 -1.76 -16.88
C GLY A 17 7.76 -2.40 -16.15
N LEU A 18 7.64 -3.73 -16.26
CA LEU A 18 6.53 -4.50 -15.67
C LEU A 18 6.41 -4.22 -14.18
N LEU A 19 7.51 -3.92 -13.50
CA LEU A 19 7.58 -3.53 -12.10
C LEU A 19 8.55 -2.35 -11.96
N LEU A 20 8.17 -1.32 -11.21
CA LEU A 20 9.04 -0.17 -10.95
C LEU A 20 10.15 -0.54 -9.97
N SER A 21 11.39 -0.19 -10.32
CA SER A 21 12.51 -0.16 -9.39
C SER A 21 12.42 1.04 -8.45
N ASP A 22 13.21 1.02 -7.38
CA ASP A 22 13.43 2.14 -6.48
C ASP A 22 13.77 3.45 -7.22
N SER A 23 14.66 3.38 -8.21
CA SER A 23 15.11 4.53 -9.01
C SER A 23 13.96 5.14 -9.81
N GLU A 24 13.07 4.32 -10.36
CA GLU A 24 11.91 4.78 -11.13
C GLU A 24 10.80 5.31 -10.21
N ILE A 25 10.56 4.68 -9.05
CA ILE A 25 9.66 5.22 -8.03
C ILE A 25 10.12 6.61 -7.59
N ARG A 26 11.42 6.77 -7.29
CA ARG A 26 12.04 8.07 -6.94
C ARG A 26 11.87 9.11 -8.04
N ARG A 27 12.07 8.71 -9.30
CA ARG A 27 11.87 9.59 -10.46
C ARG A 27 10.42 10.05 -10.57
N ARG A 28 9.45 9.13 -10.45
CA ARG A 28 8.00 9.41 -10.54
C ARG A 28 7.50 10.28 -9.39
N LEU A 29 8.02 10.10 -8.19
CA LEU A 29 7.77 10.95 -7.02
C LEU A 29 8.33 12.36 -7.23
N SER A 30 9.59 12.46 -7.67
CA SER A 30 10.26 13.75 -7.92
C SER A 30 9.59 14.54 -9.05
N ALA A 31 9.12 13.86 -10.09
CA ALA A 31 8.36 14.46 -11.19
C ALA A 31 6.91 14.80 -10.81
N GLY A 32 6.42 14.34 -9.65
CA GLY A 32 5.06 14.57 -9.16
C GLY A 32 3.97 13.79 -9.89
N SER A 33 4.34 12.84 -10.78
CA SER A 33 3.40 11.96 -11.48
C SER A 33 2.79 10.91 -10.55
N LEU A 34 3.57 10.43 -9.58
CA LEU A 34 3.11 9.64 -8.44
C LEU A 34 3.25 10.52 -7.21
N LYS A 35 2.23 10.54 -6.32
CA LYS A 35 2.35 11.25 -5.04
C LYS A 35 1.98 10.33 -3.89
N ILE A 36 2.76 10.40 -2.82
CA ILE A 36 2.59 9.64 -1.59
C ILE A 36 2.88 10.60 -0.44
N GLU A 37 1.92 10.81 0.46
CA GLU A 37 2.04 11.82 1.53
C GLU A 37 1.47 11.29 2.85
N PRO A 38 2.23 11.32 3.97
CA PRO A 38 3.62 11.78 4.08
C PRO A 38 4.63 10.79 3.49
N PHE A 39 5.60 11.29 2.72
CA PHE A 39 6.70 10.47 2.18
C PHE A 39 7.89 10.40 3.14
N SER A 40 8.53 9.24 3.21
CA SER A 40 9.85 9.07 3.84
C SER A 40 10.72 8.20 2.94
N ASP A 41 11.96 8.64 2.72
CA ASP A 41 12.92 7.94 1.86
C ASP A 41 13.24 6.52 2.38
N ASP A 42 13.23 6.34 3.71
CA ASP A 42 13.48 5.07 4.39
C ASP A 42 12.38 4.01 4.12
N CYS A 43 11.26 4.42 3.52
CA CYS A 43 10.20 3.52 3.10
C CYS A 43 10.43 2.96 1.69
N ILE A 44 11.34 3.54 0.90
CA ILE A 44 11.70 2.99 -0.41
C ILE A 44 12.48 1.69 -0.22
N THR A 45 12.10 0.70 -1.02
CA THR A 45 12.74 -0.61 -1.12
C THR A 45 13.19 -0.81 -2.57
N PRO A 46 14.04 -1.81 -2.89
CA PRO A 46 14.57 -1.98 -4.25
C PRO A 46 13.52 -2.04 -5.38
N ASN A 47 12.30 -2.49 -5.08
CA ASN A 47 11.25 -2.79 -6.05
C ASN A 47 9.86 -2.29 -5.62
N GLY A 48 9.80 -1.37 -4.66
CA GLY A 48 8.54 -0.95 -4.08
C GLY A 48 8.69 0.10 -2.99
N ILE A 49 7.60 0.37 -2.29
CA ILE A 49 7.58 1.26 -1.13
C ILE A 49 6.77 0.65 0.00
N ASP A 50 7.26 0.78 1.22
CA ASP A 50 6.54 0.35 2.40
C ASP A 50 5.52 1.43 2.83
N PHE A 51 4.28 1.03 3.09
CA PHE A 51 3.26 1.89 3.69
C PHE A 51 3.14 1.60 5.18
N ARG A 52 2.86 2.65 5.96
CA ARG A 52 2.85 2.62 7.41
C ARG A 52 1.45 2.51 7.98
N VAL A 53 1.34 1.93 9.16
CA VAL A 53 0.08 1.85 9.93
C VAL A 53 -0.37 3.26 10.29
N GLY A 54 -1.60 3.62 9.93
CA GLY A 54 -2.25 4.87 10.31
C GLY A 54 -2.77 4.83 11.75
N GLY A 55 -3.61 5.80 12.12
CA GLY A 55 -4.16 5.93 13.48
C GLY A 55 -5.61 5.45 13.62
N GLU A 56 -6.16 4.75 12.64
CA GLU A 56 -7.55 4.29 12.63
C GLU A 56 -7.63 2.79 12.30
N ALA A 57 -8.51 2.11 13.03
CA ALA A 57 -8.85 0.71 12.87
C ALA A 57 -10.37 0.51 12.94
N LEU A 58 -10.88 -0.51 12.27
CA LEU A 58 -12.26 -0.97 12.38
C LEU A 58 -12.26 -2.48 12.56
N PHE A 59 -12.60 -2.95 13.76
CA PHE A 59 -12.71 -4.37 14.06
C PHE A 59 -14.00 -4.93 13.49
N ILE A 60 -13.91 -6.11 12.86
CA ILE A 60 -15.06 -6.89 12.42
C ILE A 60 -15.25 -8.04 13.42
N LEU A 61 -16.28 -7.90 14.25
CA LEU A 61 -16.56 -8.78 15.37
C LEU A 61 -17.66 -9.80 15.02
N PRO A 62 -17.60 -11.03 15.56
CA PRO A 62 -18.60 -12.05 15.31
C PRO A 62 -19.99 -11.66 15.84
N GLY A 63 -21.02 -12.07 15.12
CA GLY A 63 -22.43 -11.89 15.48
C GLY A 63 -23.34 -12.49 14.40
N PRO A 64 -24.67 -12.46 14.57
CA PRO A 64 -25.62 -13.01 13.58
C PRO A 64 -25.46 -12.45 12.16
N LYS A 65 -24.95 -11.22 12.04
CA LYS A 65 -24.47 -10.63 10.78
C LYS A 65 -22.97 -10.38 10.90
N TYR A 66 -22.60 -9.33 11.63
CA TYR A 66 -21.28 -9.00 12.19
C TYR A 66 -21.50 -7.69 12.97
N LYS A 67 -20.56 -7.31 13.83
CA LYS A 67 -20.53 -5.98 14.44
C LYS A 67 -19.25 -5.28 14.04
N THR A 68 -19.29 -3.96 13.96
CA THR A 68 -18.11 -3.13 13.71
C THR A 68 -17.79 -2.31 14.94
N GLU A 69 -16.51 -2.18 15.25
CA GLU A 69 -16.02 -1.30 16.31
C GLU A 69 -14.86 -0.47 15.77
N LYS A 70 -15.09 0.85 15.64
CA LYS A 70 -14.07 1.78 15.15
C LYS A 70 -13.23 2.29 16.31
N VAL A 71 -11.91 2.21 16.16
CA VAL A 71 -10.94 2.61 17.17
C VAL A 71 -9.93 3.56 16.53
N ALA A 72 -9.69 4.69 17.18
CA ALA A 72 -8.57 5.57 16.88
C ALA A 72 -7.46 5.36 17.92
N PHE A 73 -6.20 5.41 17.50
CA PHE A 73 -5.05 5.21 18.38
C PHE A 73 -3.87 6.09 17.96
N GLU A 74 -3.10 6.54 18.94
CA GLU A 74 -1.96 7.46 18.73
C GLU A 74 -0.59 6.78 18.78
N ASP A 75 -0.43 5.71 19.57
CA ASP A 75 0.84 4.99 19.67
C ASP A 75 0.68 3.54 19.20
N ARG A 76 -0.20 2.78 19.85
CA ARG A 76 -0.32 1.33 19.64
C ARG A 76 -1.78 0.89 19.52
N LEU A 77 -2.02 -0.08 18.65
CA LEU A 77 -3.27 -0.81 18.50
C LEU A 77 -3.05 -2.24 18.98
N GLU A 78 -3.75 -2.63 20.03
CA GLU A 78 -3.79 -4.03 20.49
C GLU A 78 -4.72 -4.84 19.58
N LEU A 79 -4.27 -6.03 19.19
CA LEU A 79 -4.98 -6.93 18.30
C LEU A 79 -5.24 -8.26 19.03
N PRO A 80 -6.52 -8.60 19.28
CA PRO A 80 -6.87 -9.93 19.75
C PRO A 80 -6.38 -11.02 18.80
N ALA A 81 -6.20 -12.24 19.31
CA ALA A 81 -5.87 -13.40 18.47
C ALA A 81 -6.95 -13.62 17.40
N ASP A 82 -6.54 -13.95 16.18
CA ASP A 82 -7.42 -14.29 15.04
C ASP A 82 -8.51 -13.26 14.69
N SER A 83 -8.30 -12.00 15.07
CA SER A 83 -9.20 -10.90 14.77
C SER A 83 -9.11 -10.46 13.31
N VAL A 84 -10.22 -9.98 12.75
CA VAL A 84 -10.26 -9.31 11.44
C VAL A 84 -10.44 -7.82 11.68
N VAL A 85 -9.53 -7.02 11.12
CA VAL A 85 -9.50 -5.58 11.30
C VAL A 85 -9.26 -4.90 9.96
N LEU A 86 -9.95 -3.80 9.68
CA LEU A 86 -9.56 -2.87 8.63
C LEU A 86 -8.63 -1.82 9.25
N LEU A 87 -7.46 -1.62 8.66
CA LEU A 87 -6.50 -0.60 9.09
C LEU A 87 -6.36 0.45 8.00
N LEU A 88 -6.29 1.71 8.43
CA LEU A 88 -5.98 2.82 7.55
C LEU A 88 -4.47 2.93 7.37
N THR A 89 -3.99 3.21 6.16
CA THR A 89 -2.59 3.61 5.94
C THR A 89 -2.32 5.01 6.47
N LEU A 90 -1.08 5.27 6.89
CA LEU A 90 -0.65 6.63 7.24
C LEU A 90 -0.57 7.50 5.98
N GLU A 91 -0.06 6.92 4.89
CA GLU A 91 0.07 7.55 3.60
C GLU A 91 -1.26 7.66 2.85
N GLU A 92 -1.51 8.84 2.30
CA GLU A 92 -2.35 9.06 1.13
C GLU A 92 -1.53 8.82 -0.14
N VAL A 93 -2.09 8.13 -1.12
CA VAL A 93 -1.49 7.94 -2.45
C VAL A 93 -2.35 8.61 -3.51
N LYS A 94 -1.73 9.19 -4.53
CA LYS A 94 -2.38 9.64 -5.76
C LYS A 94 -1.68 8.98 -6.94
N MET A 95 -2.38 8.02 -7.54
CA MET A 95 -1.92 7.21 -8.66
C MET A 95 -2.11 7.96 -9.99
N PRO A 96 -1.15 7.92 -10.91
CA PRO A 96 -1.37 8.32 -12.28
C PRO A 96 -2.21 7.26 -13.04
N PRO A 97 -2.72 7.57 -14.24
CA PRO A 97 -3.54 6.64 -15.03
C PRO A 97 -2.74 5.49 -15.68
N ASP A 98 -1.41 5.53 -15.61
CA ASP A 98 -0.50 4.54 -16.21
C ASP A 98 0.19 3.64 -15.17
N LEU A 99 -0.24 3.69 -13.91
CA LEU A 99 0.27 2.82 -12.85
C LEU A 99 -0.86 2.12 -12.09
N VAL A 100 -0.64 0.86 -11.76
CA VAL A 100 -1.38 0.13 -10.72
C VAL A 100 -0.40 -0.30 -9.62
N ALA A 101 -0.90 -0.59 -8.42
CA ALA A 101 -0.06 -1.12 -7.35
C ALA A 101 -0.65 -2.39 -6.73
N HIS A 102 0.18 -3.39 -6.47
CA HIS A 102 -0.19 -4.54 -5.65
C HIS A 102 0.23 -4.30 -4.21
N VAL A 103 -0.71 -4.45 -3.29
CA VAL A 103 -0.45 -4.34 -1.86
C VAL A 103 -0.09 -5.71 -1.31
N ASN A 104 1.11 -5.82 -0.76
CA ASN A 104 1.57 -6.98 -0.01
C ASN A 104 1.77 -6.62 1.46
N ILE A 105 2.01 -7.61 2.30
CA ILE A 105 2.50 -7.42 3.66
C ILE A 105 4.02 -7.61 3.69
N ARG A 106 4.72 -6.84 4.54
CA ARG A 106 6.16 -7.05 4.74
C ARG A 106 6.41 -8.45 5.32
N SER A 107 7.45 -9.12 4.82
CA SER A 107 7.80 -10.50 5.22
C SER A 107 7.98 -10.68 6.74
N THR A 108 8.38 -9.64 7.47
CA THR A 108 8.43 -9.64 8.94
C THR A 108 7.07 -9.98 9.56
N PHE A 109 5.98 -9.35 9.12
CA PHE A 109 4.65 -9.62 9.68
C PHE A 109 4.04 -10.90 9.14
N ALA A 110 4.29 -11.26 7.88
CA ALA A 110 3.89 -12.57 7.35
C ALA A 110 4.46 -13.71 8.20
N ARG A 111 5.74 -13.63 8.59
CA ARG A 111 6.40 -14.63 9.45
C ARG A 111 5.88 -14.64 10.89
N MET A 112 5.28 -13.54 11.35
CA MET A 112 4.59 -13.47 12.64
C MET A 112 3.17 -14.05 12.56
N GLY A 113 2.64 -14.39 11.38
CA GLY A 113 1.31 -14.98 11.22
C GLY A 113 0.21 -13.98 10.85
N PHE A 114 0.56 -12.74 10.54
CA PHE A 114 -0.38 -11.79 9.95
C PHE A 114 -0.72 -12.20 8.50
N THR A 115 -1.97 -12.01 8.11
CA THR A 115 -2.41 -12.24 6.73
C THR A 115 -3.22 -11.06 6.20
N VAL A 116 -3.13 -10.82 4.89
CA VAL A 116 -3.86 -9.76 4.17
C VAL A 116 -4.45 -10.34 2.89
N PRO A 117 -5.66 -9.95 2.45
CA PRO A 117 -6.16 -10.33 1.15
C PRO A 117 -5.40 -9.63 0.03
N GLY A 118 -5.33 -10.26 -1.14
CA GLY A 118 -4.76 -9.64 -2.33
C GLY A 118 -5.53 -8.37 -2.70
N THR A 119 -4.84 -7.23 -2.72
CA THR A 119 -5.44 -5.92 -2.96
C THR A 119 -4.65 -5.19 -4.04
N VAL A 120 -5.39 -4.55 -4.97
CA VAL A 120 -4.83 -3.71 -6.03
C VAL A 120 -5.25 -2.27 -5.79
N VAL A 121 -4.32 -1.33 -5.94
CA VAL A 121 -4.60 0.10 -6.02
C VAL A 121 -4.75 0.46 -7.48
N ASP A 122 -5.95 0.89 -7.86
CA ASP A 122 -6.30 1.18 -9.24
C ASP A 122 -5.60 2.43 -9.80
N ALA A 123 -5.38 2.42 -11.11
CA ALA A 123 -4.89 3.58 -11.84
C ALA A 123 -5.84 4.78 -11.66
N GLY A 124 -5.26 5.94 -11.32
CA GLY A 124 -6.01 7.16 -11.01
C GLY A 124 -6.58 7.26 -9.60
N TYR A 125 -6.52 6.22 -8.78
CA TYR A 125 -6.98 6.26 -7.38
C TYR A 125 -6.29 7.38 -6.60
N ARG A 126 -7.04 8.03 -5.70
CA ARG A 126 -6.46 8.96 -4.71
C ARG A 126 -7.10 8.76 -3.35
N GLY A 127 -6.30 8.76 -2.29
CA GLY A 127 -6.77 8.61 -0.92
C GLY A 127 -5.84 7.74 -0.07
N ARG A 128 -6.20 7.59 1.19
CA ARG A 128 -5.61 6.61 2.10
C ARG A 128 -6.25 5.26 1.88
N LEU A 129 -5.43 4.21 1.95
CA LEU A 129 -5.89 2.85 1.75
C LEU A 129 -6.48 2.32 3.06
N THR A 130 -7.70 1.78 2.98
CA THR A 130 -8.28 0.95 4.03
C THR A 130 -8.01 -0.51 3.67
N LEU A 131 -7.18 -1.18 4.45
CA LEU A 131 -6.66 -2.51 4.14
C LEU A 131 -7.07 -3.50 5.22
N GLN A 132 -7.65 -4.62 4.80
CA GLN A 132 -8.00 -5.71 5.73
C GLN A 132 -6.73 -6.44 6.19
N VAL A 133 -6.68 -6.73 7.48
CA VAL A 133 -5.64 -7.51 8.13
C VAL A 133 -6.31 -8.54 9.04
N ARG A 134 -5.82 -9.78 9.01
CA ARG A 134 -6.09 -10.77 10.04
C ARG A 134 -4.86 -10.91 10.94
N SER A 135 -5.06 -10.75 12.25
CA SER A 135 -4.01 -10.88 13.25
C SER A 135 -3.58 -12.34 13.44
N PRO A 136 -2.36 -12.58 13.98
CA PRO A 136 -1.89 -13.93 14.30
C PRO A 136 -2.76 -14.65 15.35
N PRO A 137 -2.56 -15.97 15.56
CA PRO A 137 -3.32 -16.77 16.52
C PRO A 137 -2.95 -16.49 17.99
N TYR A 138 -2.34 -15.34 18.28
CA TYR A 138 -1.96 -14.90 19.61
C TYR A 138 -2.13 -13.38 19.73
N PRO A 139 -2.36 -12.84 20.94
CA PRO A 139 -2.43 -11.40 21.16
C PRO A 139 -1.18 -10.72 20.61
N SER A 140 -1.38 -9.70 19.80
CA SER A 140 -0.32 -8.94 19.15
C SER A 140 -0.69 -7.48 19.16
N ALA A 141 0.19 -6.64 18.61
CA ALA A 141 -0.11 -5.23 18.49
C ALA A 141 0.66 -4.60 17.34
N LEU A 142 0.13 -3.50 16.84
CA LEU A 142 0.78 -2.68 15.82
C LEU A 142 1.01 -1.27 16.34
N LYS A 143 2.12 -0.66 15.94
CA LYS A 143 2.48 0.72 16.27
C LYS A 143 2.11 1.64 15.13
N LYS A 144 1.47 2.77 15.43
CA LYS A 144 1.23 3.85 14.46
C LYS A 144 2.58 4.29 13.85
N GLY A 145 2.63 4.41 12.53
CA GLY A 145 3.83 4.78 11.80
C GLY A 145 4.82 3.65 11.55
N GLU A 146 4.57 2.41 11.99
CA GLU A 146 5.43 1.30 11.59
C GLU A 146 5.15 0.86 10.15
N ARG A 147 6.20 0.56 9.39
CA ARG A 147 6.10 0.03 8.04
C ARG A 147 5.44 -1.35 8.10
N PHE A 148 4.32 -1.55 7.42
CA PHE A 148 3.53 -2.80 7.52
C PHE A 148 3.21 -3.39 6.15
N TRP A 149 2.71 -2.57 5.22
CA TRP A 149 2.44 -2.99 3.85
C TRP A 149 3.63 -2.70 2.95
N HIS A 150 3.73 -3.44 1.86
CA HIS A 150 4.75 -3.30 0.83
C HIS A 150 4.08 -3.23 -0.53
N LEU A 151 4.16 -2.07 -1.17
CA LEU A 151 3.49 -1.79 -2.45
C LEU A 151 4.46 -2.01 -3.61
N LEU A 152 4.01 -2.78 -4.59
CA LEU A 152 4.69 -3.05 -5.85
C LEU A 152 3.97 -2.31 -6.98
N PHE A 153 4.66 -1.43 -7.70
CA PHE A 153 4.05 -0.63 -8.77
C PHE A 153 4.32 -1.24 -10.14
N HIS A 154 3.28 -1.35 -10.96
CA HIS A 154 3.36 -1.90 -12.30
C HIS A 154 2.95 -0.85 -13.33
N GLU A 155 3.76 -0.68 -14.37
CA GLU A 155 3.36 0.14 -15.53
C GLU A 155 2.28 -0.57 -16.33
N VAL A 156 1.27 0.20 -16.71
CA VAL A 156 0.20 -0.24 -17.61
C VAL A 156 0.04 0.77 -18.73
N ASN A 157 -0.54 0.34 -19.85
CA ASN A 157 -1.05 1.31 -20.82
C ASN A 157 -2.06 2.21 -20.12
N ALA A 158 -1.95 3.52 -20.34
CA ALA A 158 -2.79 4.50 -19.68
C ALA A 158 -4.28 4.12 -19.78
N VAL A 159 -4.94 4.03 -18.63
CA VAL A 159 -6.36 3.64 -18.59
C VAL A 159 -7.24 4.75 -19.16
N THR A 160 -8.22 4.37 -19.98
CA THR A 160 -9.21 5.31 -20.52
C THR A 160 -10.28 5.70 -19.50
N ARG A 161 -10.46 4.87 -18.47
CA ARG A 161 -11.39 5.10 -17.36
C ARG A 161 -10.64 4.93 -16.04
N PRO A 162 -10.01 5.99 -15.51
CA PRO A 162 -9.38 5.96 -14.20
C PRO A 162 -10.37 5.66 -13.09
N TYR A 163 -9.87 5.26 -11.93
CA TYR A 163 -10.71 5.01 -10.76
C TYR A 163 -11.59 6.23 -10.44
N GLY A 164 -12.90 5.98 -10.34
CA GLY A 164 -13.91 6.95 -9.94
C GLY A 164 -14.97 6.29 -9.07
N GLY A 165 -14.57 5.25 -8.33
CA GLY A 165 -15.44 4.48 -7.46
C GLY A 165 -15.72 5.18 -6.13
N ARG A 166 -16.48 4.49 -5.27
CA ARG A 166 -16.94 4.99 -3.97
C ARG A 166 -15.81 5.54 -3.09
N TYR A 167 -14.64 4.91 -3.09
CA TYR A 167 -13.55 5.22 -2.16
C TYR A 167 -12.58 6.31 -2.65
N GLN A 168 -12.94 7.01 -3.74
CA GLN A 168 -12.13 8.07 -4.31
C GLN A 168 -12.06 9.26 -3.34
N GLY A 169 -10.85 9.65 -2.95
CA GLY A 169 -10.61 10.73 -1.98
C GLY A 169 -10.80 10.29 -0.52
N SER A 170 -10.77 8.99 -0.23
CA SER A 170 -10.91 8.49 1.14
C SER A 170 -9.78 9.01 2.03
N VAL A 171 -10.14 9.55 3.20
CA VAL A 171 -9.19 10.03 4.23
C VAL A 171 -9.25 9.23 5.53
N GLY A 172 -10.21 8.31 5.64
CA GLY A 172 -10.48 7.51 6.84
C GLY A 172 -11.30 6.26 6.50
N ILE A 173 -11.46 5.37 7.47
CA ILE A 173 -12.18 4.11 7.26
C ILE A 173 -13.67 4.39 7.07
N GLU A 174 -14.20 4.03 5.89
CA GLU A 174 -15.63 3.99 5.61
C GLU A 174 -16.25 2.66 6.06
N GLU A 175 -17.38 2.72 6.77
CA GLU A 175 -18.16 1.54 7.10
C GLU A 175 -18.93 1.08 5.85
N GLY A 176 -18.48 -0.02 5.24
CA GLY A 176 -19.02 -0.47 3.95
C GLY A 176 -18.79 -1.93 3.61
N CYS A 177 -18.50 -2.79 4.59
CA CYS A 177 -18.50 -4.24 4.41
C CYS A 177 -19.93 -4.79 4.31
#